data_AF-A0A5C8S151-F1
#
_entry.id   AF-A0A5C8S151-F1
#
_cell.length_a   1.000
_cell.length_b   1.000
_cell.length_c   1.000
_cell.angle_alpha   90.00
_cell.angle_beta   90.00
_cell.angle_gamma   90.00
#
_symmetry.space_group_name_H-M   'P 1'
#
loop_
_entity.id
_entity.type
_entity.pdbx_description
1 polymer ?
#
loop_
_entity_poly.entity_id
_entity_poly.type
_entity_poly.pdbx_seq_one_letter_code
_entity_poly.pdbx_strand_id
1 'polypeptide(L)'
;MPAPRRTAALKTFAPPSASPLARAEASLLALLTAIEPHEPDAPAAKAYRATIRSRGFEIAAAGGNEALDYLLARIRAADPSRADVREAILDLAWAGLSAWRS
;
A
#
# COMPACT_ATOMS: atom_id res chain seq x y z
N MET A 1 12.10 -7.18 50.03
CA MET A 1 11.85 -7.70 48.67
C MET A 1 10.63 -7.00 48.08
N PRO A 2 10.76 -6.15 47.05
CA PRO A 2 9.60 -5.67 46.30
C PRO A 2 9.37 -6.51 45.04
N ALA A 3 8.12 -6.93 44.82
CA ALA A 3 7.67 -7.62 43.62
C ALA A 3 7.67 -6.67 42.40
N PRO A 4 8.02 -7.15 41.19
CA PRO A 4 7.94 -6.31 40.00
C PRO A 4 6.49 -6.12 39.56
N ARG A 5 6.06 -4.86 39.48
CA ARG A 5 4.85 -4.44 38.75
C ARG A 5 5.04 -4.81 37.29
N ARG A 6 4.27 -5.78 36.80
CA ARG A 6 4.14 -6.05 35.36
C ARG A 6 3.30 -4.91 34.78
N THR A 7 3.98 -3.90 34.23
CA THR A 7 3.43 -3.00 33.23
C THR A 7 2.88 -3.88 32.10
N ALA A 8 1.56 -3.96 32.00
CA ALA A 8 0.90 -4.59 30.86
C ALA A 8 1.26 -3.75 29.62
N ALA A 9 2.26 -4.21 28.88
CA ALA A 9 2.63 -3.63 27.60
C ALA A 9 1.39 -3.66 26.71
N LEU A 10 0.97 -2.45 26.30
CA LEU A 10 -0.01 -2.26 25.24
C LEU A 10 0.43 -3.16 24.08
N LYS A 11 -0.41 -4.16 23.74
CA LYS A 11 -0.20 -4.99 22.56
C LYS A 11 -0.35 -4.08 21.35
N THR A 12 0.75 -3.44 20.95
CA THR A 12 0.88 -2.81 19.63
C THR A 12 0.59 -3.91 18.63
N PHE A 13 -0.56 -3.80 17.99
CA PHE A 13 -1.06 -4.69 16.95
C PHE A 13 -0.16 -4.47 15.72
N ALA A 14 1.07 -4.98 15.74
CA ALA A 14 1.80 -5.23 14.52
C ALA A 14 1.12 -6.46 13.90
N PRO A 15 0.36 -6.32 12.78
CA PRO A 15 -0.24 -7.49 12.16
C PRO A 15 0.89 -8.44 11.75
N PRO A 16 0.69 -9.77 11.87
CA PRO A 16 1.69 -10.74 11.44
C PRO A 16 2.06 -10.45 9.99
N SER A 17 3.36 -10.48 9.69
CA SER A 17 3.98 -10.24 8.38
C SER A 17 3.48 -11.17 7.25
N ALA A 18 2.59 -12.10 7.57
CA ALA A 18 1.90 -13.02 6.66
C ALA A 18 0.46 -12.59 6.30
N SER A 19 -0.03 -11.44 6.77
CA SER A 19 -1.38 -11.00 6.44
C SER A 19 -1.52 -10.72 4.92
N PRO A 20 -2.70 -10.97 4.32
CA PRO A 20 -2.95 -10.64 2.91
C PRO A 20 -2.60 -9.19 2.57
N LEU A 21 -2.88 -8.25 3.50
CA LEU A 21 -2.53 -6.85 3.36
C LEU A 21 -1.03 -6.59 3.41
N ALA A 22 -0.27 -7.25 4.28
CA ALA A 22 1.19 -7.11 4.31
C ALA A 22 1.84 -7.60 2.99
N ARG A 23 1.30 -8.67 2.41
CA ARG A 23 1.74 -9.14 1.08
C ARG A 23 1.32 -8.20 -0.05
N ALA A 24 0.14 -7.58 0.06
CA ALA A 24 -0.30 -6.56 -0.87
C ALA A 24 0.59 -5.31 -0.80
N GLU A 25 0.92 -4.84 0.40
CA GLU A 25 1.84 -3.71 0.65
C GLU A 25 3.21 -3.94 0.02
N ALA A 26 3.85 -5.08 0.30
CA ALA A 26 5.15 -5.42 -0.25
C ALA A 26 5.14 -5.51 -1.78
N SER A 27 4.09 -6.11 -2.35
CA SER A 27 3.91 -6.19 -3.80
C SER A 27 3.72 -4.81 -4.43
N LEU A 28 2.94 -3.92 -3.82
CA LEU A 28 2.76 -2.56 -4.32
C LEU A 28 4.06 -1.75 -4.23
N LEU A 29 4.80 -1.84 -3.13
CA LEU A 29 6.10 -1.16 -2.99
C LEU A 29 7.11 -1.61 -4.05
N ALA A 30 7.14 -2.90 -4.37
CA ALA A 30 8.00 -3.42 -5.44
C ALA A 30 7.59 -2.88 -6.82
N LEU A 31 6.29 -2.85 -7.13
CA LEU A 31 5.78 -2.28 -8.39
C LEU A 31 6.03 -0.78 -8.49
N LEU A 32 5.86 -0.03 -7.40
CA LEU A 32 6.13 1.40 -7.32
C LEU A 32 7.63 1.70 -7.55
N THR A 33 8.51 0.92 -6.93
CA THR A 33 9.95 1.04 -7.14
C THR A 33 10.32 0.74 -8.61
N ALA A 34 9.66 -0.22 -9.24
CA ALA A 34 9.93 -0.60 -10.63
C ALA A 34 9.40 0.42 -11.66
N ILE A 35 8.28 1.10 -11.39
CA ILE A 35 7.70 2.09 -12.30
C ILE A 35 8.37 3.48 -12.21
N GLU A 36 8.85 3.86 -11.02
CA GLU A 36 9.50 5.16 -10.75
C GLU A 36 10.59 5.61 -11.75
N PRO A 37 11.48 4.75 -12.29
CA PRO A 37 12.51 5.17 -13.24
C PRO A 37 12.00 5.35 -14.68
N HIS A 38 10.74 5.02 -14.97
CA HIS A 38 10.20 5.09 -16.33
C HIS A 38 9.42 6.38 -16.57
N GLU A 39 9.57 6.93 -17.78
CA GLU A 39 8.70 8.01 -18.24
C GLU A 39 7.22 7.59 -18.20
N PRO A 40 6.28 8.47 -17.80
CA PRO A 40 4.88 8.10 -17.58
C PRO A 40 4.18 7.43 -18.78
N ASP A 41 4.60 7.77 -20.00
CA ASP A 41 4.03 7.27 -21.25
C ASP A 41 4.78 6.08 -21.85
N ALA A 42 5.90 5.69 -21.24
CA ALA A 42 6.67 4.53 -21.68
C ALA A 42 5.83 3.25 -21.63
N PRO A 43 6.00 2.31 -22.58
CA PRO A 43 5.28 1.03 -22.56
C PRO A 43 5.43 0.26 -21.25
N ALA A 44 6.62 0.29 -20.64
CA ALA A 44 6.88 -0.34 -19.35
C ALA A 44 6.06 0.31 -18.23
N ALA A 45 5.99 1.64 -18.16
CA ALA A 45 5.20 2.34 -17.16
C ALA A 45 3.71 2.01 -17.27
N LYS A 46 3.19 1.90 -18.50
CA LYS A 46 1.80 1.48 -18.75
C LYS A 46 1.54 0.05 -18.26
N ALA A 47 2.47 -0.88 -18.52
CA ALA A 47 2.35 -2.26 -18.05
C ALA A 47 2.37 -2.35 -16.51
N TYR A 48 3.30 -1.65 -15.86
CA TYR A 48 3.33 -1.59 -14.39
C TYR A 48 2.06 -0.95 -13.81
N ARG A 49 1.57 0.13 -14.40
CA ARG A 49 0.32 0.78 -13.97
C ARG A 49 -0.88 -0.16 -14.10
N ALA A 50 -0.96 -0.95 -15.17
CA ALA A 50 -2.00 -1.97 -15.33
C ALA A 50 -1.93 -3.05 -14.24
N THR A 51 -0.72 -3.50 -13.89
CA THR A 51 -0.52 -4.46 -12.78
C THR A 51 -0.92 -3.86 -11.43
N ILE A 52 -0.53 -2.61 -11.15
CA ILE A 52 -0.94 -1.87 -9.93
C ILE A 52 -2.46 -1.75 -9.87
N ARG A 53 -3.13 -1.46 -10.99
CA ARG A 53 -4.58 -1.41 -11.09
C ARG A 53 -5.22 -2.76 -10.77
N SER A 54 -4.73 -3.84 -11.36
CA SER A 54 -5.20 -5.21 -11.08
C SER A 54 -5.10 -5.53 -9.59
N ARG A 55 -3.98 -5.17 -8.96
CA ARG A 55 -3.78 -5.36 -7.53
C ARG A 55 -4.75 -4.55 -6.69
N GLY A 56 -5.01 -3.30 -7.07
CA GLY A 56 -6.03 -2.45 -6.45
C GLY A 56 -7.42 -3.08 -6.49
N PHE A 57 -7.80 -3.68 -7.61
CA PHE A 57 -9.08 -4.40 -7.73
C PHE A 57 -9.16 -5.61 -6.78
N GLU A 58 -8.11 -6.42 -6.70
CA GLU A 58 -8.06 -7.56 -5.77
C GLU A 58 -8.18 -7.11 -4.31
N ILE A 59 -7.50 -6.03 -3.94
CA ILE A 59 -7.56 -5.46 -2.59
C ILE A 59 -8.98 -4.95 -2.28
N ALA A 60 -9.55 -4.15 -3.20
CA ALA A 60 -10.89 -3.61 -3.05
C ALA A 60 -11.95 -4.71 -2.96
N ALA A 61 -11.81 -5.79 -3.74
CA ALA A 61 -12.72 -6.94 -3.68
C ALA A 61 -12.65 -7.67 -2.33
N ALA A 62 -11.48 -7.67 -1.68
CA ALA A 62 -11.28 -8.36 -0.40
C ALA A 62 -11.61 -7.51 0.84
N GLY A 63 -11.43 -6.19 0.77
CA GLY A 63 -11.51 -5.32 1.94
C GLY A 63 -12.03 -3.90 1.68
N GLY A 64 -12.61 -3.64 0.51
CA GLY A 64 -13.19 -2.36 0.17
C GLY A 64 -12.18 -1.22 0.06
N ASN A 65 -12.67 0.00 0.21
CA ASN A 65 -11.87 1.21 0.15
C ASN A 65 -10.97 1.39 1.35
N GLU A 66 -11.44 0.96 2.51
CA GLU A 66 -10.71 1.04 3.76
C GLU A 66 -9.39 0.27 3.65
N ALA A 67 -9.37 -0.84 2.91
CA ALA A 67 -8.15 -1.59 2.62
C ALA A 67 -7.20 -0.82 1.69
N LEU A 68 -7.71 -0.10 0.68
CA LEU A 68 -6.89 0.73 -0.20
C LEU A 68 -6.31 1.95 0.55
N ASP A 69 -7.12 2.64 1.34
CA ASP A 69 -6.70 3.78 2.16
C ASP A 69 -5.67 3.37 3.21
N TYR A 70 -5.90 2.23 3.87
CA TYR A 70 -4.93 1.65 4.81
C TYR A 70 -3.58 1.38 4.13
N LEU A 71 -3.59 0.79 2.93
CA LEU A 71 -2.36 0.52 2.19
C LEU A 71 -1.67 1.79 1.72
N LEU A 72 -2.41 2.81 1.30
CA LEU A 72 -1.84 4.10 0.94
C LEU A 72 -1.12 4.72 2.15
N ALA A 73 -1.77 4.74 3.32
CA ALA A 73 -1.15 5.25 4.54
C ALA A 73 0.15 4.50 4.91
N ARG A 74 0.15 3.17 4.74
CA ARG A 74 1.33 2.32 4.95
C ARG A 74 2.45 2.63 3.96
N ILE A 75 2.14 2.80 2.68
CA ILE A 75 3.11 3.12 1.62
C ILE A 75 3.74 4.50 1.86
N ARG A 76 2.93 5.50 2.26
CA ARG A 76 3.43 6.84 2.64
C ARG A 76 4.36 6.77 3.85
N ALA A 77 4.04 5.95 4.84
CA ALA A 77 4.87 5.77 6.03
C ALA A 77 6.17 4.99 5.75
N ALA A 78 6.19 4.11 4.75
CA ALA A 78 7.34 3.30 4.40
C ALA A 78 8.50 4.12 3.80
N ASP A 79 8.19 5.16 3.03
CA ASP A 79 9.17 6.10 2.49
C ASP A 79 8.56 7.50 2.31
N PRO A 80 8.69 8.36 3.32
CA PRO A 80 8.15 9.72 3.27
C PRO A 80 8.73 10.57 2.13
N SER A 81 9.95 10.27 1.67
CA SER A 81 10.62 11.06 0.61
C SER A 81 10.02 10.82 -0.79
N ARG A 82 9.34 9.67 -0.98
CA ARG A 82 8.69 9.27 -2.23
C ARG A 82 7.17 9.23 -2.09
N ALA A 83 6.62 9.60 -0.93
CA ALA A 83 5.20 9.47 -0.60
C ALA A 83 4.30 10.11 -1.66
N ASP A 84 4.57 11.36 -2.03
CA ASP A 84 3.74 12.11 -3.00
C ASP A 84 3.82 11.51 -4.41
N VAL A 85 5.01 11.08 -4.84
CA VAL A 85 5.23 10.43 -6.15
C VAL A 85 4.46 9.10 -6.21
N ARG A 86 4.57 8.30 -5.16
CA ARG A 86 3.91 6.99 -5.07
C ARG A 86 2.40 7.13 -5.00
N GLU A 87 1.90 8.09 -4.22
CA GLU A 87 0.48 8.40 -4.16
C GLU A 87 -0.06 8.80 -5.54
N ALA A 88 0.63 9.69 -6.27
CA ALA A 88 0.21 10.08 -7.61
C ALA A 88 0.15 8.90 -8.60
N ILE A 89 1.11 7.97 -8.51
CA ILE A 89 1.09 6.74 -9.32
C ILE A 89 -0.10 5.86 -8.96
N LEU A 90 -0.38 5.68 -7.66
CA LEU A 90 -1.51 4.89 -7.18
C LEU A 90 -2.84 5.51 -7.58
N ASP A 91 -3.01 6.83 -7.40
CA ASP A 91 -4.21 7.56 -7.81
C ASP A 91 -4.49 7.38 -9.31
N LEU A 92 -3.46 7.52 -10.13
CA LEU A 92 -3.59 7.34 -11.57
C LEU A 92 -3.89 5.88 -11.96
N ALA A 93 -3.33 4.90 -11.24
CA ALA A 93 -3.58 3.49 -11.50
C ALA A 93 -5.00 3.06 -11.08
N TRP A 94 -5.46 3.57 -9.95
CA TRP A 94 -6.71 3.21 -9.29
C TRP A 94 -7.90 4.08 -9.70
N ALA A 95 -7.66 5.14 -10.49
CA ALA A 95 -8.71 5.97 -11.05
C ALA A 95 -9.84 5.15 -11.70
N GLY A 96 -11.08 5.37 -11.27
CA GLY A 96 -12.25 4.66 -11.79
C GLY A 96 -12.39 3.20 -11.33
N LEU A 97 -11.61 2.75 -10.34
CA LEU A 97 -12.11 1.71 -9.44
C LEU A 97 -13.30 2.35 -8.73
N SER A 98 -14.50 1.72 -8.77
CA SER A 98 -15.81 2.25 -8.36
C SER A 98 -15.93 2.75 -6.91
N ALA A 99 -14.81 2.78 -6.21
CA ALA A 99 -14.65 2.96 -4.79
C ALA A 99 -13.42 3.85 -4.48
N TRP A 100 -12.42 3.98 -5.38
CA TRP A 100 -11.22 4.77 -5.08
C TRP A 100 -11.48 6.29 -5.18
N ARG A 101 -11.58 6.95 -4.01
CA ARG A 101 -11.67 8.41 -3.82
C ARG A 101 -12.74 9.11 -4.67
N SER A 102 -13.78 8.38 -5.05
CA SER A 102 -14.99 8.88 -5.73
C SER A 102 -15.90 9.64 -4.77
#